data_AF-A0A381VH66-F1
#
_entry.id   AF-A0A381VH66-F1
#
_cell.length_a   1.000
_cell.length_b   1.000
_cell.length_c   1.000
_cell.angle_alpha   90.00
_cell.angle_beta   90.00
_cell.angle_gamma   90.00
#
_symmetry.space_group_name_H-M   'P 1'
#
loop_
_entity.id
_entity.type
_entity.pdbx_description
1 polymer ?
#
loop_
_entity_poly.entity_id
_entity_poly.type
_entity_poly.pdbx_seq_one_letter_code
_entity_poly.pdbx_strand_id
1 'polypeptide(L)'
;MGNSDPKPLTKLKNGESILYRQVEYLSEYIGINNIITIVGYKKDLIMESFPNLLYVYNNYYDTTNTSKSLLAGLCKIENEDVLWLNGDVVFEKELLPQIIKCSKSCMAVNTNSVGEEEIKYNVFDDGNIKEVSKTVSPASGEAVG
;
A
#
# COMPACT_ATOMS: atom_id res chain seq x y z
N MET A 1 -25.26 -2.58 8.60
CA MET A 1 -24.50 -3.64 9.29
C MET A 1 -23.12 -3.64 8.65
N GLY A 2 -22.12 -3.14 9.36
CA GLY A 2 -20.78 -2.90 8.82
C GLY A 2 -20.11 -4.22 8.44
N ASN A 3 -19.48 -4.24 7.26
CA ASN A 3 -18.84 -5.43 6.71
C ASN A 3 -17.84 -5.97 7.74
N SER A 4 -17.99 -7.24 8.14
CA SER A 4 -17.15 -7.87 9.17
C SER A 4 -15.72 -8.12 8.69
N ASP A 5 -15.48 -8.02 7.39
CA ASP A 5 -14.29 -8.57 6.78
C ASP A 5 -13.17 -7.50 6.73
N PRO A 6 -11.90 -7.93 6.80
CA PRO A 6 -10.77 -7.03 6.57
C PRO A 6 -10.97 -6.24 5.28
N LYS A 7 -10.70 -4.94 5.30
CA LYS A 7 -10.81 -4.07 4.11
C LYS A 7 -10.16 -4.65 2.85
N PRO A 8 -8.98 -5.31 2.90
CA PRO A 8 -8.38 -5.92 1.71
C PRO A 8 -9.26 -6.99 1.02
N LEU A 9 -10.22 -7.60 1.74
CA LEU A 9 -11.17 -8.56 1.18
C LEU A 9 -12.43 -7.91 0.56
N THR A 10 -12.57 -6.58 0.65
CA THR A 10 -13.68 -5.83 0.04
C THR A 10 -13.77 -6.14 -1.45
N LYS A 11 -14.97 -6.48 -1.92
CA LYS A 11 -15.22 -6.83 -3.32
C LYS A 11 -15.38 -5.58 -4.17
N LEU A 12 -14.66 -5.55 -5.29
CA LEU A 12 -14.80 -4.58 -6.36
C LEU A 12 -16.03 -4.91 -7.23
N LYS A 13 -16.40 -3.99 -8.13
CA LYS A 13 -17.59 -4.16 -9.00
C LYS A 13 -17.55 -5.42 -9.87
N ASN A 14 -16.38 -5.91 -10.20
CA ASN A 14 -16.16 -7.13 -10.98
C ASN A 14 -16.08 -8.42 -10.13
N GLY A 15 -16.27 -8.32 -8.80
CA GLY A 15 -16.34 -9.47 -7.90
C GLY A 15 -15.02 -9.94 -7.28
N GLU A 16 -13.88 -9.39 -7.73
CA GLU A 16 -12.59 -9.66 -7.09
C GLU A 16 -12.40 -8.84 -5.82
N SER A 17 -11.56 -9.28 -4.88
CA SER A 17 -11.20 -8.44 -3.73
C SER A 17 -10.10 -7.44 -4.08
N ILE A 18 -9.97 -6.37 -3.29
CA ILE A 18 -8.86 -5.41 -3.43
C ILE A 18 -7.51 -6.14 -3.40
N LEU A 19 -7.31 -7.01 -2.40
CA LEU A 19 -6.07 -7.77 -2.25
C LEU A 19 -5.81 -8.73 -3.42
N TYR A 20 -6.86 -9.35 -3.97
CA TYR A 20 -6.72 -10.21 -5.15
C TYR A 20 -6.16 -9.41 -6.33
N ARG A 21 -6.76 -8.25 -6.63
CA ARG A 21 -6.27 -7.37 -7.69
C ARG A 21 -4.81 -6.95 -7.47
N GLN A 22 -4.46 -6.55 -6.24
CA GLN A 22 -3.08 -6.16 -5.92
C GLN A 22 -2.10 -7.32 -6.16
N VAL A 23 -2.42 -8.53 -5.66
CA VAL A 23 -1.56 -9.71 -5.80
C VAL A 23 -1.41 -10.10 -7.27
N GLU A 24 -2.49 -10.12 -8.06
CA GLU A 24 -2.42 -10.42 -9.49
C GLU A 24 -1.52 -9.42 -10.23
N TYR A 25 -1.73 -8.12 -9.99
CA TYR A 25 -0.96 -7.07 -10.66
C TYR A 25 0.52 -7.14 -10.28
N LEU A 26 0.83 -7.25 -8.98
CA LEU A 26 2.21 -7.32 -8.50
C LEU A 26 2.91 -8.60 -8.97
N SER A 27 2.24 -9.75 -8.90
CA SER A 27 2.83 -11.05 -9.25
C SER A 27 3.28 -11.12 -10.70
N GLU A 28 2.63 -10.40 -11.61
CA GLU A 28 3.04 -10.34 -13.02
C GLU A 28 4.39 -9.64 -13.23
N TYR A 29 4.73 -8.65 -12.38
CA TYR A 29 5.96 -7.87 -12.53
C TYR A 29 7.09 -8.33 -11.62
N ILE A 30 6.78 -8.72 -10.37
CA ILE A 30 7.80 -9.08 -9.38
C ILE A 30 7.73 -10.56 -8.97
N GLY A 31 6.70 -11.31 -9.36
CA GLY A 31 6.50 -12.70 -8.94
C GLY A 31 5.89 -12.80 -7.53
N ILE A 32 4.98 -13.77 -7.35
CA ILE A 32 4.21 -13.94 -6.10
C ILE A 32 5.10 -14.17 -4.87
N ASN A 33 6.25 -14.83 -5.04
CA ASN A 33 7.18 -15.14 -3.96
C ASN A 33 7.93 -13.90 -3.43
N ASN A 34 7.83 -12.75 -4.12
CA ASN A 34 8.42 -11.49 -3.70
C ASN A 34 7.38 -10.55 -3.03
N ILE A 35 6.17 -11.05 -2.78
CA ILE A 35 5.11 -10.30 -2.10
C ILE A 35 5.06 -10.71 -0.63
N ILE A 36 5.45 -9.78 0.25
CA ILE A 36 5.31 -9.92 1.71
C ILE A 36 4.06 -9.19 2.18
N THR A 37 3.08 -9.94 2.69
CA THR A 37 1.84 -9.40 3.24
C THR A 37 1.96 -9.26 4.75
N ILE A 38 1.84 -8.03 5.24
CA ILE A 38 1.88 -7.75 6.68
C ILE A 38 0.45 -7.77 7.22
N VAL A 39 0.17 -8.68 8.15
CA VAL A 39 -1.19 -8.92 8.68
C VAL A 39 -1.27 -8.73 10.18
N GLY A 40 -2.46 -8.33 10.65
CA GLY A 40 -2.77 -8.12 12.06
C GLY A 40 -4.24 -8.49 12.34
N TYR A 41 -5.13 -7.50 12.31
CA TYR A 41 -6.57 -7.70 12.51
C TYR A 41 -7.15 -8.79 11.59
N LYS A 42 -7.78 -9.80 12.19
CA LYS A 42 -8.43 -10.93 11.49
C LYS A 42 -7.54 -11.56 10.41
N LYS A 43 -6.22 -11.69 10.69
CA LYS A 43 -5.23 -12.26 9.78
C LYS A 43 -5.62 -13.63 9.20
N ASP A 44 -6.32 -14.45 9.97
CA ASP A 44 -6.67 -15.82 9.56
C ASP A 44 -7.54 -15.79 8.29
N LEU A 45 -8.48 -14.84 8.17
CA LEU A 45 -9.30 -14.68 6.97
C LEU A 45 -8.49 -14.31 5.73
N ILE A 46 -7.44 -13.50 5.90
CA ILE A 46 -6.52 -13.14 4.80
C ILE A 46 -5.70 -14.36 4.40
N MET A 47 -5.15 -15.09 5.38
CA MET A 47 -4.29 -16.24 5.14
C MET A 47 -5.05 -17.42 4.52
N GLU A 48 -6.29 -17.67 4.97
CA GLU A 48 -7.18 -18.67 4.36
C GLU A 48 -7.53 -18.30 2.91
N SER A 49 -7.69 -17.02 2.61
CA SER A 49 -8.00 -16.54 1.25
C SER A 49 -6.78 -16.56 0.32
N PHE A 50 -5.56 -16.39 0.86
CA PHE A 50 -4.32 -16.25 0.08
C PHE A 50 -3.17 -17.11 0.65
N PRO A 51 -3.33 -18.44 0.76
CA PRO A 51 -2.39 -19.30 1.49
C PRO A 51 -0.96 -19.34 0.93
N ASN A 52 -0.76 -18.86 -0.31
CA ASN A 52 0.52 -18.92 -1.02
C ASN A 52 1.36 -17.64 -0.89
N LEU A 53 0.89 -16.63 -0.15
CA LEU A 53 1.68 -15.41 0.09
C LEU A 53 2.65 -15.58 1.27
N LEU A 54 3.70 -14.77 1.28
CA LEU A 54 4.57 -14.63 2.44
C LEU A 54 3.92 -13.72 3.47
N TYR A 55 3.99 -14.09 4.75
CA TYR A 55 3.33 -13.35 5.83
C TYR A 55 4.28 -12.87 6.90
N VAL A 56 4.08 -11.62 7.31
CA VAL A 56 4.67 -11.03 8.52
C VAL A 56 3.55 -10.60 9.45
N TYR A 57 3.67 -10.91 10.73
CA TYR A 57 2.66 -10.57 11.72
C TYR A 57 3.02 -9.30 12.49
N ASN A 58 2.13 -8.31 12.47
CA ASN A 58 2.15 -7.27 13.48
C ASN A 58 1.26 -7.71 14.66
N ASN A 59 1.86 -8.34 15.67
CA ASN A 59 1.15 -8.81 16.86
C ASN A 59 0.60 -7.67 17.74
N TYR A 60 1.04 -6.44 17.51
CA TYR A 60 0.63 -5.24 18.24
C TYR A 60 -0.18 -4.29 17.36
N TYR A 61 -0.90 -4.82 16.37
CA TYR A 61 -1.64 -4.00 15.38
C TYR A 61 -2.70 -3.08 16.03
N ASP A 62 -3.17 -3.41 17.23
CA ASP A 62 -4.16 -2.65 18.00
C ASP A 62 -3.58 -1.45 18.76
N THR A 63 -2.27 -1.47 18.98
CA THR A 63 -1.51 -0.47 19.77
C THR A 63 -0.43 0.22 18.95
N THR A 64 -0.32 -0.11 17.67
CA THR A 64 0.67 0.45 16.72
C THR A 64 -0.02 0.98 15.46
N ASN A 65 0.77 1.52 14.52
CA ASN A 65 0.28 2.11 13.29
C ASN A 65 0.95 1.47 12.06
N THR A 66 0.60 1.98 10.88
CA THR A 66 1.13 1.50 9.59
C THR A 66 2.66 1.49 9.52
N SER A 67 3.36 2.46 10.12
CA SER A 67 4.83 2.50 10.05
C SER A 67 5.48 1.39 10.88
N LYS A 68 4.85 0.96 11.97
CA LYS A 68 5.31 -0.24 12.73
C LYS A 68 5.05 -1.54 11.98
N SER A 69 3.92 -1.63 11.28
CA SER A 69 3.67 -2.75 10.37
C SER A 69 4.73 -2.80 9.26
N LEU A 70 5.00 -1.67 8.59
CA LEU A 70 6.03 -1.55 7.56
C LEU A 70 7.41 -1.96 8.10
N LEU A 71 7.81 -1.46 9.27
CA LEU A 71 9.08 -1.83 9.90
C LEU A 71 9.21 -3.35 10.08
N ALA A 72 8.14 -4.04 10.49
CA ALA A 72 8.16 -5.50 10.64
C ALA A 72 8.44 -6.22 9.31
N GLY A 73 7.90 -5.71 8.20
CA GLY A 73 8.17 -6.21 6.85
C GLY A 73 9.59 -5.89 6.38
N LEU A 74 10.04 -4.64 6.56
CA LEU A 74 11.39 -4.21 6.16
C LEU A 74 12.49 -4.98 6.87
N CYS A 75 12.29 -5.41 8.12
CA CYS A 75 13.22 -6.29 8.85
C CYS A 75 13.38 -7.69 8.21
N LYS A 76 12.64 -8.02 7.14
CA LYS A 76 12.77 -9.27 6.37
C LYS A 76 13.45 -9.08 5.02
N ILE A 77 13.79 -7.85 4.65
CA ILE A 77 14.36 -7.50 3.36
C ILE A 77 15.78 -6.97 3.59
N GLU A 78 16.74 -7.45 2.81
CA GLU A 78 18.15 -7.05 2.91
C GLU A 78 18.69 -6.63 1.54
N ASN A 79 19.12 -5.37 1.40
CA ASN A 79 19.78 -4.84 0.19
C ASN A 79 18.96 -4.97 -1.12
N GLU A 80 17.64 -4.77 -1.05
CA GLU A 80 16.74 -4.81 -2.20
C GLU A 80 15.91 -3.51 -2.31
N ASP A 81 15.43 -3.21 -3.52
CA ASP A 81 14.44 -2.15 -3.74
C ASP A 81 13.07 -2.57 -3.20
N VAL A 82 12.36 -1.65 -2.55
CA VAL A 82 11.06 -1.96 -1.91
C VAL A 82 9.95 -1.16 -2.56
N LEU A 83 8.96 -1.88 -3.09
CA LEU A 83 7.64 -1.35 -3.39
C LEU A 83 6.72 -1.59 -2.19
N TRP A 84 6.13 -0.53 -1.65
CA TRP A 84 5.21 -0.60 -0.52
C TRP A 84 3.87 0.08 -0.85
N LEU A 85 2.78 -0.51 -0.36
CA LEU A 85 1.42 -0.03 -0.50
C LEU A 85 0.53 -0.59 0.62
N ASN A 86 -0.55 0.11 0.95
CA ASN A 86 -1.56 -0.39 1.89
C ASN A 86 -2.50 -1.40 1.21
N GLY A 87 -2.93 -2.41 1.97
CA GLY A 87 -3.78 -3.50 1.45
C GLY A 87 -5.22 -3.10 1.09
N ASP A 88 -5.65 -1.88 1.41
CA ASP A 88 -6.97 -1.33 1.05
C ASP A 88 -6.93 -0.33 -0.12
N VAL A 89 -5.76 -0.17 -0.77
CA VAL A 89 -5.59 0.74 -1.92
C VAL A 89 -5.97 0.05 -3.22
N VAL A 90 -6.69 0.77 -4.10
CA VAL A 90 -6.91 0.36 -5.49
C VAL A 90 -6.08 1.26 -6.39
N PHE A 91 -5.34 0.68 -7.32
CA PHE A 91 -4.49 1.41 -8.26
C PHE A 91 -4.60 0.84 -9.68
N GLU A 92 -4.28 1.66 -10.67
CA GLU A 92 -4.22 1.28 -12.08
C GLU A 92 -2.94 0.50 -12.38
N LYS A 93 -3.05 -0.63 -13.08
CA LYS A 93 -1.91 -1.54 -13.33
C LYS A 93 -0.78 -0.86 -14.08
N GLU A 94 -1.10 0.10 -14.93
CA GLU A 94 -0.18 0.88 -15.75
C GLU A 94 0.77 1.78 -14.94
N LEU A 95 0.50 1.97 -13.64
CA LEU A 95 1.41 2.67 -12.72
C LEU A 95 2.64 1.82 -12.36
N LEU A 96 2.51 0.49 -12.30
CA LEU A 96 3.60 -0.39 -11.85
C LEU A 96 4.87 -0.27 -12.70
N PRO A 97 4.82 -0.31 -14.04
CA PRO A 97 6.01 -0.13 -14.86
C PRO A 97 6.71 1.22 -14.64
N GLN A 98 5.98 2.27 -14.27
CA GLN A 98 6.57 3.59 -14.03
C GLN A 98 7.33 3.62 -12.71
N ILE A 99 6.74 3.03 -11.66
CA ILE A 99 7.35 2.94 -10.33
C ILE A 99 8.56 2.01 -10.36
N ILE A 100 8.43 0.81 -10.95
CA ILE A 100 9.50 -0.20 -10.99
C ILE A 100 10.72 0.28 -11.79
N LYS A 101 10.51 1.09 -12.85
CA LYS A 101 11.62 1.63 -13.66
C LYS A 101 12.23 2.91 -13.07
N CYS A 102 11.66 3.45 -11.99
CA CYS A 102 12.19 4.65 -11.37
C CYS A 102 13.54 4.34 -10.72
N SER A 103 14.59 5.06 -11.10
CA SER A 103 15.95 4.88 -10.55
C SER A 103 16.16 5.57 -9.20
N LYS A 104 15.10 6.16 -8.63
CA LYS A 104 15.13 6.91 -7.38
C LYS A 104 13.93 6.52 -6.53
N SER A 105 14.00 6.81 -5.23
CA SER A 105 12.83 6.74 -4.36
C SER A 105 11.72 7.66 -4.90
N CYS A 106 10.52 7.10 -5.07
CA CYS A 106 9.36 7.83 -5.56
C CYS A 106 8.09 7.40 -4.83
N MET A 107 7.04 8.22 -4.97
CA MET A 107 5.73 7.99 -4.39
C MET A 107 4.68 8.23 -5.47
N ALA A 108 3.69 7.33 -5.57
CA ALA A 108 2.55 7.56 -6.45
C ALA A 108 1.67 8.67 -5.86
N VAL A 109 1.24 9.60 -6.70
CA VAL A 109 0.44 10.75 -6.30
C VAL A 109 -0.73 10.97 -7.24
N ASN A 110 -1.81 11.51 -6.70
CA ASN A 110 -2.91 12.08 -7.45
C ASN A 110 -2.86 13.61 -7.35
N THR A 111 -3.03 14.31 -8.47
CA THR A 111 -3.02 15.78 -8.53
C THR A 111 -4.42 16.40 -8.43
N ASN A 112 -5.43 15.61 -8.10
CA ASN A 112 -6.79 16.08 -7.87
C ASN A 112 -6.89 16.92 -6.58
N SER A 113 -7.99 17.69 -6.46
CA SER A 113 -8.32 18.40 -5.23
C SER A 113 -8.50 17.43 -4.07
N VAL A 114 -7.94 17.77 -2.91
CA VAL A 114 -7.96 16.96 -1.69
C VAL A 114 -8.90 17.52 -0.64
N GLY A 115 -9.61 16.64 0.07
CA GLY A 115 -10.39 16.93 1.27
C GLY A 115 -9.57 16.86 2.56
N GLU A 116 -10.24 16.67 3.70
CA GLU A 116 -9.59 16.64 5.02
C GLU A 116 -8.99 15.27 5.39
N GLU A 117 -9.50 14.18 4.81
CA GLU A 117 -9.10 12.82 5.20
C GLU A 117 -7.92 12.27 4.42
N GLU A 118 -7.68 12.84 3.24
CA GLU A 118 -6.61 12.47 2.31
C GLU A 118 -5.23 12.79 2.90
N ILE A 119 -4.26 11.92 2.61
CA ILE A 119 -2.86 12.18 2.92
C ILE A 119 -2.35 13.13 1.85
N LYS A 120 -2.11 14.39 2.20
CA LYS A 120 -1.72 15.44 1.27
C LYS A 120 -0.22 15.48 1.10
N TYR A 121 0.25 15.96 -0.05
CA TYR A 121 1.67 16.24 -0.27
C TYR A 121 1.90 17.61 -0.89
N ASN A 122 3.12 18.11 -0.74
CA ASN A 122 3.66 19.21 -1.55
C ASN A 122 5.12 18.92 -1.94
N VAL A 123 5.64 19.72 -2.86
CA VAL A 123 6.98 19.55 -3.43
C VAL A 123 7.81 20.82 -3.29
N PHE A 124 9.12 20.67 -3.32
CA PHE A 124 10.04 21.76 -3.61
C PHE A 124 9.99 22.13 -5.09
N ASP A 125 10.61 23.26 -5.45
CA ASP A 125 10.67 23.76 -6.84
C ASP A 125 11.39 22.79 -7.79
N ASP A 126 12.23 21.91 -7.26
CA ASP A 126 12.94 20.86 -8.01
C ASP A 126 12.13 19.56 -8.20
N GLY A 127 10.90 19.52 -7.67
CA GLY A 127 9.99 18.38 -7.76
C GLY A 127 10.17 17.30 -6.69
N ASN A 128 11.12 17.45 -5.75
CA ASN A 128 11.26 16.52 -4.64
C ASN A 128 10.15 16.70 -3.59
N ILE A 129 9.78 15.61 -2.91
CA ILE A 129 8.78 15.63 -1.83
C ILE A 129 9.27 16.52 -0.69
N LYS A 130 8.46 17.51 -0.31
CA LYS A 130 8.74 18.42 0.81
C LYS A 130 8.03 17.97 2.08
N GLU A 131 6.74 17.68 2.02
CA GLU A 131 5.94 17.22 3.15
C GLU A 131 4.85 16.25 2.71
N VAL A 132 4.52 15.28 3.56
CA VAL A 132 3.39 14.36 3.41
C VAL A 132 2.64 14.26 4.74
N SER A 133 1.42 14.78 4.82
CA SER A 133 0.60 14.78 6.04
C SER A 133 -0.86 15.12 5.74
N LYS A 134 -1.79 14.88 6.68
CA LYS A 134 -3.19 15.35 6.54
C LYS A 134 -3.32 16.87 6.57
N THR A 135 -2.31 17.57 7.11
CA THR A 135 -2.33 19.01 7.42
C THR A 135 -1.54 19.87 6.44
N VAL A 136 -0.93 19.29 5.40
CA VAL A 136 -0.14 20.04 4.41
C VAL A 136 -0.98 21.16 3.78
N SER A 137 -0.40 22.37 3.75
CA SER A 137 -0.97 23.54 3.07
C SER A 137 0.14 24.48 2.55
N PRO A 138 0.10 24.91 1.27
CA PRO A 138 -0.82 24.46 0.23
C PRO A 138 -0.53 23.01 -0.18
N ALA A 139 -1.58 22.25 -0.51
CA ALA A 139 -1.46 20.89 -0.98
C ALA A 139 -1.39 20.85 -2.52
N SER A 140 -0.46 20.04 -3.05
CA SER A 140 -0.33 19.75 -4.48
C SER A 140 -1.22 18.58 -4.93
N GLY A 141 -1.74 17.80 -3.98
CA GLY A 141 -2.60 16.65 -4.25
C GLY A 141 -2.56 15.62 -3.12
N GLU A 142 -2.94 14.38 -3.42
CA GLU A 142 -2.97 13.23 -2.51
C GLU A 142 -1.81 12.26 -2.77
N ALA A 143 -1.19 11.75 -1.70
CA ALA A 143 -0.28 10.62 -1.74
C ALA A 143 -1.07 9.31 -1.80
N VAL A 144 -0.77 8.47 -2.80
CA VAL A 144 -1.45 7.20 -3.03
C VAL A 144 -0.57 6.07 -2.51
N GLY A 145 -0.94 5.52 -1.35
CA GLY A 145 -0.20 4.45 -0.67
C GLY A 145 0.53 4.94 0.57
#